data_AF-A0A1H4RJR2-F1
#
_entry.id   AF-A0A1H4RJR2-F1
#
_cell.length_a   1.000
_cell.length_b   1.000
_cell.length_c   1.000
_cell.angle_alpha   90.00
_cell.angle_beta   90.00
_cell.angle_gamma   90.00
#
_symmetry.space_group_name_H-M   'P 1'
#
loop_
_entity.id
_entity.type
_entity.pdbx_description
1 polymer ?
#
loop_
_entity_poly.entity_id
_entity_poly.type
_entity_poly.pdbx_seq_one_letter_code
_entity_poly.pdbx_strand_id
1 'polypeptide(L)'
;MTGRVTLWDGDHRHRVTALPNTFQPRIGSRLEAVSALAFSPDGRTLAVGGTNGGLQLWDVPTGQRIGGLLTTPGDAVYTLAFDARGTTLYAGSAHIPLQRYDLDPSHALSRVGARTDGSGLSPAQWQTYIPDAPYRRVCIPA
;
A
#
# COMPACT_ATOMS: atom_id res chain seq x y z
N MET A 1 8.45 -5.42 19.04
CA MET A 1 8.90 -6.22 17.89
C MET A 1 8.63 -5.41 16.63
N THR A 2 9.64 -5.08 15.82
CA THR A 2 9.39 -4.56 14.46
C THR A 2 8.99 -5.75 13.58
N GLY A 3 7.87 -5.66 12.88
CA GLY A 3 7.47 -6.69 11.93
C GLY A 3 8.58 -6.95 10.89
N ARG A 4 8.98 -8.22 10.73
CA ARG A 4 9.92 -8.67 9.70
C ARG A 4 9.21 -9.68 8.81
N VAL A 5 9.24 -9.45 7.51
CA VAL A 5 8.77 -10.42 6.51
C VAL A 5 9.97 -11.09 5.86
N THR A 6 9.89 -12.39 5.63
CA THR A 6 10.92 -13.15 4.91
C THR A 6 10.27 -13.86 3.73
N LEU A 7 10.87 -13.72 2.56
CA LEU A 7 10.46 -14.40 1.34
C LEU A 7 11.34 -15.62 1.10
N TRP A 8 10.70 -16.72 0.71
CA TRP A 8 11.33 -18.01 0.45
C TRP A 8 10.90 -18.50 -0.94
N ASP A 9 11.79 -19.20 -1.63
CA ASP A 9 11.47 -19.90 -2.87
C ASP A 9 10.56 -21.13 -2.59
N GLY A 10 9.75 -21.55 -3.55
CA GLY A 10 8.77 -22.65 -3.43
C GLY A 10 9.38 -24.01 -3.08
N ASP A 11 10.67 -24.20 -3.35
CA ASP A 11 11.45 -25.38 -2.92
C ASP A 11 11.96 -25.26 -1.47
N HIS A 12 11.62 -24.18 -0.75
CA HIS A 12 11.90 -23.93 0.67
C HIS A 12 13.39 -23.94 1.08
N ARG A 13 14.33 -23.99 0.12
CA ARG A 13 15.76 -24.18 0.39
C ARG A 13 16.56 -22.88 0.44
N HIS A 14 16.03 -21.78 -0.10
CA HIS A 14 16.74 -20.50 -0.13
C HIS A 14 15.83 -19.33 0.30
N ARG A 15 16.31 -18.53 1.26
CA ARG A 15 15.73 -17.21 1.55
C ARG A 15 16.04 -16.32 0.36
N VAL A 16 14.99 -15.85 -0.31
CA VAL A 16 15.13 -14.95 -1.47
C VAL A 16 15.46 -13.55 -0.96
N THR A 17 14.70 -13.06 0.02
CA THR A 17 14.97 -11.77 0.66
C THR A 17 14.30 -11.65 2.02
N ALA A 18 14.72 -10.67 2.80
CA ALA A 18 14.03 -10.25 4.02
C ALA A 18 13.68 -8.77 3.91
N LEU A 19 12.46 -8.42 4.30
CA LEU A 19 11.96 -7.05 4.34
C LEU A 19 11.98 -6.59 5.81
N PRO A 20 13.08 -6.00 6.29
CA PRO A 20 13.19 -5.54 7.67
C PRO A 20 12.40 -4.24 7.90
N ASN A 21 12.01 -4.02 9.15
CA ASN A 21 11.41 -2.78 9.64
C ASN A 21 10.16 -2.36 8.87
N THR A 22 9.27 -3.31 8.52
CA THR A 22 8.13 -3.04 7.64
C THR A 22 7.33 -1.80 8.06
N PHE A 23 7.10 -1.67 9.37
CA PHE A 23 6.62 -0.46 10.00
C PHE A 23 7.81 0.26 10.65
N GLN A 24 8.17 1.44 10.11
CA GLN A 24 9.22 2.25 10.72
C GLN A 24 8.73 2.79 12.07
N PRO A 25 9.57 2.80 13.12
CA PRO A 25 9.21 3.48 14.34
C PRO A 25 9.10 4.98 14.06
N ARG A 26 7.88 5.54 14.14
CA ARG A 26 7.75 6.99 14.33
C ARG A 26 8.29 7.28 15.73
N ILE A 27 9.10 8.32 15.91
CA ILE A 27 9.68 8.66 17.21
C ILE A 27 8.56 8.74 18.26
N GLY A 28 8.67 7.93 19.33
CA GLY A 28 7.66 7.81 20.39
C GLY A 28 6.51 6.82 20.14
N SER A 29 6.45 6.14 18.98
CA SER A 29 5.39 5.18 18.67
C SER A 29 5.72 3.74 19.07
N ARG A 30 4.69 2.99 19.47
CA ARG A 30 4.77 1.57 19.83
C ARG A 30 5.12 0.75 18.59
N LEU A 31 6.14 -0.11 18.73
CA LEU A 31 6.56 -1.05 17.69
C LEU A 31 5.36 -1.84 17.15
N GLU A 32 5.15 -1.81 15.84
CA GLU A 32 4.04 -2.50 15.17
C GLU A 32 4.50 -3.85 14.62
N ALA A 33 3.77 -4.90 14.98
CA ALA A 33 4.03 -6.26 14.49
C ALA A 33 3.26 -6.50 13.19
N VAL A 34 3.79 -7.38 12.33
CA VAL A 34 3.05 -7.87 11.16
C VAL A 34 1.94 -8.79 11.64
N SER A 35 0.71 -8.53 11.21
CA SER A 35 -0.47 -9.34 11.51
C SER A 35 -1.08 -9.99 10.27
N ALA A 36 -0.86 -9.43 9.08
CA ALA A 36 -1.39 -9.96 7.82
C ALA A 36 -0.44 -9.75 6.65
N LEU A 37 -0.50 -10.66 5.66
CA LEU A 37 0.29 -10.63 4.43
C LEU A 37 -0.58 -11.07 3.25
N ALA A 38 -0.43 -10.42 2.09
CA ALA A 38 -1.06 -10.85 0.85
C ALA A 38 -0.21 -10.49 -0.36
N PHE A 39 -0.03 -11.43 -1.28
CA PHE A 39 0.58 -11.16 -2.59
C PHE A 39 -0.48 -10.70 -3.58
N SER A 40 -0.08 -9.82 -4.51
CA SER A 40 -0.83 -9.58 -5.73
C SER A 40 -0.87 -10.85 -6.59
N PRO A 41 -1.88 -11.01 -7.46
CA PRO A 41 -2.00 -12.18 -8.33
C PRO A 41 -0.80 -12.41 -9.25
N ASP A 42 -0.09 -11.35 -9.62
CA ASP A 42 1.14 -11.41 -10.43
C ASP A 42 2.42 -11.67 -9.60
N GLY A 43 2.30 -11.75 -8.27
CA GLY A 43 3.41 -11.98 -7.33
C GLY A 43 4.40 -10.81 -7.21
N ARG A 44 4.17 -9.68 -7.89
CA ARG A 44 5.13 -8.56 -7.93
C ARG A 44 4.97 -7.61 -6.76
N THR A 45 3.79 -7.58 -6.16
CA THR A 45 3.47 -6.70 -5.03
C THR A 45 3.12 -7.54 -3.80
N LEU A 46 3.64 -7.13 -2.65
CA LEU A 46 3.28 -7.69 -1.35
C LEU A 46 2.67 -6.59 -0.47
N ALA A 47 1.45 -6.84 0.02
CA ALA A 47 0.82 -6.03 1.05
C ALA A 47 1.12 -6.60 2.44
N VAL A 48 1.51 -5.73 3.36
CA VAL A 48 1.82 -6.08 4.75
C VAL A 48 0.97 -5.24 5.70
N GLY A 49 0.13 -5.91 6.48
CA GLY A 49 -0.76 -5.33 7.46
C GLY A 49 -0.20 -5.47 8.88
N GLY A 50 -0.42 -4.47 9.70
CA GLY A 50 0.13 -4.35 11.05
C GLY A 50 -0.92 -4.33 12.15
N THR A 51 -0.46 -4.59 13.37
CA THR A 51 -1.30 -4.68 14.58
C THR A 51 -1.89 -3.35 15.04
N ASN A 52 -1.43 -2.21 14.51
CA ASN A 52 -1.93 -0.87 14.84
C ASN A 52 -2.58 -0.20 13.61
N GLY A 53 -2.99 -0.99 12.60
CA GLY A 53 -3.62 -0.46 11.40
C GLY A 53 -2.63 0.08 10.36
N GLY A 54 -1.34 -0.19 10.50
CA GLY A 54 -0.35 0.11 9.48
C GLY A 54 -0.50 -0.83 8.28
N LEU A 55 -0.43 -0.27 7.07
CA LEU A 55 -0.47 -1.02 5.82
C LEU A 55 0.65 -0.52 4.89
N GLN A 56 1.60 -1.38 4.57
CA GLN A 56 2.73 -1.04 3.69
C GLN A 56 2.76 -1.98 2.49
N LEU A 57 2.91 -1.40 1.30
CA LEU A 57 3.12 -2.14 0.07
C LEU A 57 4.62 -2.25 -0.24
N TRP A 58 5.00 -3.39 -0.83
CA TRP A 58 6.36 -3.72 -1.21
C TRP A 58 6.39 -4.24 -2.64
N ASP A 59 7.37 -3.77 -3.41
CA ASP A 59 7.78 -4.38 -4.66
C ASP A 59 8.66 -5.60 -4.33
N VAL A 60 8.19 -6.77 -4.71
CA VAL A 60 8.84 -8.05 -4.39
C VAL A 60 10.18 -8.21 -5.11
N PRO A 61 10.29 -7.93 -6.44
CA PRO A 61 11.56 -8.07 -7.16
C PRO A 61 12.69 -7.19 -6.62
N THR A 62 12.39 -5.94 -6.25
CA THR A 62 13.40 -4.96 -5.80
C THR A 62 13.52 -4.89 -4.28
N GLY A 63 12.55 -5.45 -3.54
CA GLY A 63 12.48 -5.32 -2.09
C GLY A 63 12.27 -3.88 -1.62
N GLN A 64 11.76 -2.99 -2.49
CA GLN A 64 11.52 -1.59 -2.16
C GLN A 64 10.09 -1.37 -1.69
N ARG A 65 9.87 -0.32 -0.90
CA ARG A 65 8.53 0.10 -0.50
C ARG A 65 7.84 0.80 -1.66
N ILE A 66 6.59 0.44 -1.89
CA ILE A 66 5.71 1.15 -2.82
C ILE A 66 4.91 2.16 -2.01
N GLY A 67 5.19 3.44 -2.25
CA GLY A 67 4.50 4.54 -1.58
C GLY A 67 4.76 4.64 -0.07
N GLY A 68 4.05 5.57 0.56
CA GLY A 68 4.09 5.78 2.00
C GLY A 68 3.30 4.73 2.79
N LEU A 69 3.48 4.75 4.11
CA LEU A 69 2.68 3.95 5.02
C LEU A 69 1.22 4.40 4.94
N LEU A 70 0.33 3.47 4.60
CA LEU A 70 -1.11 3.68 4.64
C LEU A 70 -1.62 3.35 6.04
N THR A 71 -2.63 4.10 6.48
CA THR A 71 -3.33 3.81 7.74
C THR A 71 -4.71 3.27 7.42
N THR A 72 -4.97 2.04 7.80
CA THR A 72 -6.35 1.51 7.88
C THR A 72 -6.97 2.04 9.18
N PRO A 73 -8.19 2.61 9.12
CA PRO A 73 -8.95 2.93 10.33
C PRO A 73 -9.09 1.70 11.24
N GLY A 74 -9.13 1.89 12.56
CA GLY A 74 -9.27 0.80 13.54
C GLY A 74 -7.95 0.22 14.02
N ASP A 75 -8.01 -0.98 14.62
CA ASP A 75 -6.87 -1.65 15.25
C ASP A 75 -6.16 -2.58 14.23
N ALA A 76 -5.78 -3.79 14.65
CA ALA A 76 -5.02 -4.73 13.85
C ALA A 76 -5.69 -5.07 12.51
N VAL A 77 -4.89 -5.07 11.43
CA VAL A 77 -5.28 -5.64 10.14
C VAL A 77 -5.19 -7.16 10.24
N TYR A 78 -6.34 -7.83 10.26
CA TYR A 78 -6.38 -9.30 10.39
C TYR A 78 -6.27 -10.02 9.05
N THR A 79 -6.74 -9.40 7.99
CA THR A 79 -6.75 -10.01 6.65
C THR A 79 -6.52 -8.98 5.56
N LEU A 80 -5.83 -9.43 4.52
CA LEU A 80 -5.56 -8.69 3.31
C LEU A 80 -5.86 -9.57 2.10
N ALA A 81 -6.48 -9.00 1.07
CA ALA A 81 -6.74 -9.71 -0.18
C ALA A 81 -6.69 -8.77 -1.37
N PHE A 82 -5.92 -9.14 -2.40
CA PHE A 82 -5.99 -8.49 -3.70
C PHE A 82 -7.18 -9.05 -4.51
N ASP A 83 -7.78 -8.22 -5.34
CA ASP A 83 -8.66 -8.70 -6.40
C ASP A 83 -7.88 -9.51 -7.45
N ALA A 84 -8.59 -10.25 -8.30
CA ALA A 84 -7.97 -11.10 -9.32
C ALA A 84 -7.12 -10.32 -10.35
N ARG A 85 -7.31 -8.99 -10.44
CA ARG A 85 -6.53 -8.12 -11.34
C ARG A 85 -5.33 -7.46 -10.66
N GLY A 86 -5.19 -7.55 -9.34
CA GLY A 86 -4.18 -6.83 -8.57
C GLY A 86 -4.41 -5.32 -8.48
N THR A 87 -5.58 -4.83 -8.88
CA THR A 87 -5.90 -3.39 -8.95
C THR A 87 -6.54 -2.86 -7.67
N THR A 88 -7.13 -3.74 -6.87
CA THR A 88 -7.79 -3.37 -5.61
C THR A 88 -7.29 -4.26 -4.48
N LEU A 89 -6.98 -3.66 -3.33
CA LEU A 89 -6.63 -4.34 -2.09
C LEU A 89 -7.73 -4.12 -1.05
N TYR A 90 -8.19 -5.21 -0.44
CA TYR A 90 -9.14 -5.21 0.66
C TYR A 90 -8.42 -5.48 1.98
N ALA A 91 -8.74 -4.71 3.00
CA ALA A 91 -8.20 -4.87 4.36
C ALA A 91 -9.34 -5.00 5.37
N GLY A 92 -9.30 -6.08 6.17
CA GLY A 92 -10.29 -6.37 7.21
C GLY A 92 -9.73 -6.18 8.62
N SER A 93 -10.54 -5.58 9.50
CA SER A 93 -10.27 -5.39 10.92
C SER A 93 -11.54 -5.64 11.75
N ALA A 94 -11.41 -5.89 13.06
CA ALA A 94 -12.49 -6.43 13.90
C ALA A 94 -13.66 -5.47 14.13
N HIS A 95 -13.42 -4.15 14.08
CA HIS A 95 -14.39 -3.15 14.54
C HIS A 95 -14.69 -2.06 13.52
N ILE A 96 -14.18 -2.22 12.30
CA ILE A 96 -14.35 -1.24 11.22
C ILE A 96 -14.80 -1.96 9.95
N PRO A 97 -15.58 -1.28 9.09
CA PRO A 97 -15.96 -1.82 7.80
C PRO A 97 -14.72 -2.20 6.98
N LEU A 98 -14.88 -3.20 6.10
CA LEU A 98 -13.85 -3.60 5.16
C LEU A 98 -13.33 -2.37 4.40
N GLN A 99 -12.03 -2.13 4.48
CA GLN A 99 -11.38 -1.04 3.79
C GLN A 99 -10.99 -1.48 2.38
N ARG A 100 -11.16 -0.58 1.42
CA ARG A 100 -10.82 -0.81 0.02
C ARG A 100 -9.78 0.23 -0.43
N TYR A 101 -8.66 -0.25 -0.94
CA TYR A 101 -7.58 0.54 -1.51
C TYR A 101 -7.49 0.29 -3.00
N ASP A 102 -7.49 1.37 -3.77
CA ASP A 102 -7.34 1.37 -5.22
C ASP A 102 -5.86 1.56 -5.55
N LEU A 103 -5.26 0.55 -6.19
CA LEU A 103 -3.82 0.48 -6.44
C LEU A 103 -3.46 0.72 -7.91
N ASP A 104 -4.45 0.76 -8.80
CA ASP A 104 -4.22 1.10 -10.20
C ASP A 104 -4.06 2.62 -10.35
N PRO A 105 -2.87 3.11 -10.73
CA PRO A 105 -2.65 4.53 -10.95
C PRO A 105 -3.62 5.09 -11.98
N SER A 106 -3.93 4.35 -13.04
CA SER A 106 -4.82 4.75 -14.13
C SER A 106 -6.25 5.02 -13.63
N HIS A 107 -6.73 4.17 -12.72
CA HIS A 107 -8.05 4.29 -12.12
C HIS A 107 -8.09 5.35 -11.01
N ALA A 108 -7.00 5.51 -10.26
CA ALA A 108 -6.84 6.61 -9.32
C ALA A 108 -6.89 7.98 -10.04
N LEU A 109 -6.20 8.09 -11.18
CA LEU A 109 -6.15 9.29 -12.02
C LEU A 109 -7.52 9.62 -12.63
N SER A 110 -8.28 8.62 -13.12
CA SER A 110 -9.62 8.84 -13.67
C SER A 110 -10.63 9.29 -12.60
N ARG A 111 -10.54 8.78 -11.38
CA ARG A 111 -11.35 9.24 -10.24
C ARG A 111 -11.00 10.67 -9.81
N VAL A 112 -9.73 11.03 -9.82
CA VAL A 112 -9.30 12.42 -9.57
C VAL A 112 -9.84 13.33 -10.68
N GLY A 113 -9.76 12.89 -11.94
CA GLY A 113 -10.35 13.58 -13.08
C GLY A 113 -11.85 13.79 -12.95
N ALA A 114 -12.60 12.75 -12.64
CA ALA A 114 -14.05 12.82 -12.43
C ALA A 114 -14.45 13.73 -11.26
N ARG A 115 -13.61 13.85 -10.23
CA ARG A 115 -13.82 14.78 -9.09
C ARG A 115 -13.38 16.21 -9.36
N THR A 116 -12.61 16.44 -10.42
CA THR A 116 -12.08 17.76 -10.80
C THR A 116 -12.69 18.23 -12.13
N ASP A 117 -13.82 17.66 -12.54
CA ASP A 117 -14.49 17.93 -13.83
C ASP A 117 -13.54 17.85 -15.05
N GLY A 118 -12.57 16.93 -14.99
CA GLY A 118 -11.57 16.72 -16.04
C GLY A 118 -10.41 17.72 -16.04
N SER A 119 -10.41 18.73 -15.17
CA SER A 119 -9.33 19.73 -15.08
C SER A 119 -8.06 19.20 -14.38
N GLY A 120 -8.16 18.08 -13.65
CA GLY A 120 -7.05 17.50 -12.90
C GLY A 120 -6.69 18.34 -11.67
N LEU A 121 -5.60 17.98 -11.00
CA LEU A 121 -5.07 18.76 -9.87
C LEU A 121 -4.25 19.95 -10.38
N SER A 122 -4.51 21.15 -9.87
CA SER A 122 -3.63 22.30 -10.10
C SER A 122 -2.24 22.05 -9.49
N PRO A 123 -1.18 22.75 -9.94
CA PRO A 123 0.15 22.62 -9.35
C PRO A 123 0.17 22.84 -7.83
N ALA A 124 -0.61 23.80 -7.32
CA ALA A 124 -0.72 24.06 -5.88
C ALA A 124 -1.39 22.90 -5.12
N GLN A 125 -2.45 22.31 -5.69
CA GLN A 125 -3.10 21.14 -5.10
C GLN A 125 -2.22 19.90 -5.18
N TRP A 126 -1.47 19.72 -6.27
CA TRP A 126 -0.49 18.65 -6.39
C TRP A 126 0.59 18.76 -5.33
N GLN A 127 1.16 19.95 -5.14
CA GLN A 127 2.15 20.19 -4.08
C GLN A 127 1.58 19.92 -2.68
N THR A 128 0.26 20.08 -2.50
CA THR A 128 -0.43 19.84 -1.23
C THR A 128 -0.71 18.35 -1.00
N TYR A 129 -1.17 17.63 -2.02
CA TYR A 129 -1.64 16.24 -1.89
C TYR A 129 -0.60 15.19 -2.26
N ILE A 130 0.40 15.55 -3.08
CA ILE A 130 1.44 14.66 -3.59
C ILE A 130 2.80 15.38 -3.60
N PRO A 131 3.31 15.82 -2.43
CA PRO A 131 4.56 16.58 -2.35
C PRO A 131 5.79 15.78 -2.81
N ASP A 132 5.73 14.45 -2.70
CA ASP A 132 6.87 13.56 -2.95
C ASP A 132 7.00 13.11 -4.41
N ALA A 133 6.13 13.59 -5.31
CA ALA A 133 6.16 13.25 -6.73
C ALA A 133 6.26 14.50 -7.62
N PRO A 134 7.03 14.44 -8.73
CA PRO A 134 7.08 15.53 -9.70
C PRO A 134 5.70 15.78 -10.31
N TYR A 135 5.35 17.06 -10.49
CA TYR A 135 4.06 17.45 -11.06
C TYR A 135 3.85 16.83 -12.44
N ARG A 136 2.71 16.14 -12.62
CA ARG A 136 2.28 15.60 -13.90
C ARG A 136 0.80 15.91 -14.11
N ARG A 137 0.43 16.38 -15.30
CA ARG A 137 -0.98 16.53 -15.67
C ARG A 137 -1.65 15.16 -15.71
N VAL A 138 -2.59 14.98 -14.79
CA VAL A 138 -3.34 13.73 -14.54
C VAL A 138 -4.44 13.50 -15.57
N CYS A 139 -5.02 14.59 -16.08
CA CYS A 139 -6.06 14.56 -17.08
C CYS A 139 -5.63 15.40 -18.26
N ILE A 140 -5.67 14.82 -19.46
CA ILE A 140 -5.51 15.53 -20.72
C ILE A 140 -6.93 15.57 -21.32
N PRO A 141 -7.58 16.73 -21.45
CA PRO A 141 -8.79 16.80 -22.26
C PRO A 141 -8.41 16.49 -23.71
N ALA A 142 -9.20 15.62 -24.34
CA ALA A 142 -9.06 15.29 -25.75
C ALA A 142 -9.24 16.54 -26.64
#